data_AF-A0A1V0AK25-F1
#
_entry.id   AF-A0A1V0AK25-F1
#
_cell.length_a   1.000
_cell.length_b   1.000
_cell.length_c   1.000
_cell.angle_alpha   90.00
_cell.angle_beta   90.00
_cell.angle_gamma   90.00
#
_symmetry.space_group_name_H-M   'P 1'
#
loop_
_entity.id
_entity.type
_entity.pdbx_description
1 polymer ?
#
loop_
_entity_poly.entity_id
_entity_poly.type
_entity_poly.pdbx_seq_one_letter_code
_entity_poly.pdbx_strand_id
1 'polypeptide(L)'
;MGEELLLLAAYLLSSGRGLLDEPAAYGPLRCLDAARRVLALAIRAGAGNEDVAALRAELDDVMCGAMTERDLDHFLDHLCERLGALLHESDLIQTTRG
;
A
#
# COMPACT_ATOMS: atom_id res chain seq x y z
N MET A 1 6.67 -15.61 -5.57
CA MET A 1 7.03 -14.17 -5.58
C MET A 1 6.94 -13.56 -6.99
N GLY A 2 7.52 -14.19 -8.02
CA GLY A 2 7.48 -13.63 -9.39
C GLY A 2 6.07 -13.51 -9.97
N GLU A 3 5.22 -14.54 -9.81
CA GLU A 3 3.84 -14.52 -10.29
C GLU A 3 3.02 -13.41 -9.62
N GLU A 4 3.17 -13.21 -8.31
CA GLU A 4 2.39 -12.22 -7.58
C GLU A 4 2.80 -10.77 -7.94
N LEU A 5 4.07 -10.56 -8.30
CA LEU A 5 4.52 -9.29 -8.86
C LEU A 5 3.92 -9.04 -10.25
N LEU A 6 3.79 -10.08 -11.09
CA LEU A 6 3.08 -9.97 -12.37
C LEU A 6 1.59 -9.67 -12.18
N LEU A 7 0.95 -10.28 -11.19
CA LEU A 7 -0.44 -9.98 -10.82
C LEU A 7 -0.60 -8.55 -10.30
N LEU A 8 0.34 -8.04 -9.51
CA LEU A 8 0.35 -6.64 -9.08
C LEU A 8 0.53 -5.69 -10.27
N ALA A 9 1.43 -6.01 -11.21
CA ALA A 9 1.61 -5.22 -12.42
C ALA A 9 0.34 -5.21 -13.29
N ALA A 10 -0.31 -6.36 -13.47
CA ALA A 10 -1.58 -6.46 -14.18
C ALA A 10 -2.69 -5.64 -13.48
N TYR A 11 -2.73 -5.67 -12.14
CA TYR A 11 -3.64 -4.85 -11.35
C TYR A 11 -3.40 -3.35 -11.58
N LEU A 12 -2.15 -2.88 -11.52
CA LEU A 12 -1.82 -1.47 -11.71
C LEU A 12 -2.13 -0.98 -13.12
N LEU A 13 -1.84 -1.78 -14.16
CA LEU A 13 -2.13 -1.42 -15.55
C LEU A 13 -3.64 -1.36 -15.83
N SER A 14 -4.40 -2.36 -15.37
CA SER A 14 -5.85 -2.36 -15.51
C SER A 14 -6.50 -1.25 -14.70
N SER A 15 -5.97 -0.97 -13.50
CA SER A 15 -6.35 0.17 -12.66
C SER A 15 -6.16 1.51 -13.37
N GLY A 16 -4.98 1.74 -13.95
CA GLY A 16 -4.69 2.97 -14.68
C GLY A 16 -5.59 3.14 -15.90
N ARG A 17 -5.89 2.06 -16.63
CA ARG A 17 -6.84 2.11 -17.74
C ARG A 17 -8.24 2.45 -17.28
N GLY A 18 -8.75 1.81 -16.23
CA GLY A 18 -10.11 2.04 -15.73
C GLY A 18 -10.31 3.48 -15.23
N LEU A 19 -9.30 4.05 -14.57
CA LEU A 19 -9.34 5.43 -14.04
C LEU A 19 -9.53 6.52 -15.11
N LEU A 20 -9.32 6.22 -16.40
CA LEU A 20 -9.64 7.16 -17.49
C LEU A 20 -11.15 7.40 -17.62
N ASP A 21 -11.97 6.42 -17.23
CA ASP A 21 -13.42 6.42 -17.42
C ASP A 21 -14.19 6.40 -16.08
N GLU A 22 -13.49 6.31 -14.94
CA GLU A 22 -14.06 6.18 -13.59
C GLU A 22 -13.93 7.47 -12.77
N PRO A 23 -14.67 7.62 -11.64
CA PRO A 23 -14.52 8.76 -10.75
C PRO A 23 -13.09 8.92 -10.24
N ALA A 24 -12.60 10.16 -10.20
CA ALA A 24 -11.24 10.47 -9.74
C ALA A 24 -10.95 9.98 -8.31
N ALA A 25 -11.96 9.93 -7.44
CA ALA A 25 -11.87 9.43 -6.07
C ALA A 25 -11.43 7.96 -5.99
N TYR A 26 -11.56 7.17 -7.07
CA TYR A 26 -11.14 5.77 -7.08
C TYR A 26 -9.61 5.64 -7.23
N GLY A 27 -8.93 6.68 -7.71
CA GLY A 27 -7.47 6.69 -7.84
C GLY A 27 -6.78 6.42 -6.49
N PRO A 28 -7.05 7.24 -5.47
CA PRO A 28 -6.53 7.01 -4.13
C PRO A 28 -6.88 5.63 -3.55
N LEU A 29 -8.11 5.15 -3.74
CA LEU A 29 -8.53 3.82 -3.26
C LEU A 29 -7.74 2.68 -3.92
N ARG A 30 -7.46 2.79 -5.23
CA ARG A 30 -6.62 1.81 -5.95
C ARG A 30 -5.17 1.85 -5.49
N CYS A 31 -4.65 3.04 -5.16
CA CYS A 31 -3.33 3.17 -4.55
C CYS A 31 -3.27 2.50 -3.16
N LEU A 32 -4.30 2.64 -2.33
CA LEU A 32 -4.38 1.96 -1.04
C LEU A 32 -4.39 0.42 -1.19
N ASP A 33 -5.21 -0.12 -2.10
CA ASP A 33 -5.23 -1.56 -2.34
C ASP A 33 -3.90 -2.07 -2.95
N ALA A 34 -3.26 -1.29 -3.82
CA ALA A 34 -1.92 -1.61 -4.31
C ALA A 34 -0.89 -1.65 -3.18
N ALA A 35 -0.87 -0.64 -2.30
CA ALA A 35 0.04 -0.59 -1.15
C ALA A 35 -0.15 -1.79 -0.22
N ARG A 36 -1.41 -2.12 0.10
CA ARG A 36 -1.79 -3.29 0.90
C ARG A 36 -1.26 -4.60 0.32
N ARG A 37 -1.38 -4.79 -1.00
CA ARG A 37 -0.82 -5.96 -1.72
C ARG A 37 0.71 -5.98 -1.68
N VAL A 38 1.37 -4.83 -1.85
CA VAL A 38 2.83 -4.71 -1.75
C VAL A 38 3.33 -5.09 -0.35
N LEU A 39 2.71 -4.58 0.72
CA LEU A 39 3.09 -4.93 2.09
C LEU A 39 2.92 -6.43 2.36
N ALA A 40 1.86 -7.04 1.84
CA ALA A 40 1.68 -8.49 1.93
C ALA A 40 2.81 -9.27 1.22
N LEU A 41 3.28 -8.78 0.07
CA LEU A 41 4.44 -9.37 -0.62
C LEU A 41 5.74 -9.15 0.14
N ALA A 42 5.95 -7.97 0.71
CA ALA A 42 7.13 -7.66 1.52
C ALA A 42 7.24 -8.58 2.74
N ILE A 43 6.14 -8.81 3.46
CA ILE A 43 6.08 -9.75 4.59
C ILE A 43 6.46 -11.17 4.13
N ARG A 44 5.89 -11.63 3.01
CA ARG A 44 6.17 -12.96 2.45
C ARG A 44 7.61 -13.10 1.93
N ALA A 45 8.25 -11.99 1.56
CA ALA A 45 9.64 -11.95 1.13
C ALA A 45 10.65 -11.90 2.29
N GLY A 46 10.18 -11.86 3.55
CA GLY A 46 11.03 -11.73 4.73
C GLY A 46 11.44 -10.29 5.07
N ALA A 47 10.88 -9.30 4.39
CA ALA A 47 11.07 -7.87 4.69
C ALA A 47 9.98 -7.32 5.63
N GLY A 48 9.15 -8.19 6.23
CA GLY A 48 8.13 -7.80 7.19
C GLY A 48 8.63 -7.88 8.63
N ASN A 49 8.23 -6.90 9.45
CA ASN A 49 8.27 -6.94 10.91
C ASN A 49 6.84 -6.72 11.45
N GLU A 50 6.70 -6.67 12.79
CA GLU A 50 5.40 -6.46 13.43
C GLU A 50 4.74 -5.14 12.99
N ASP A 51 5.54 -4.09 12.78
CA ASP A 51 5.02 -2.79 12.36
C ASP A 51 4.51 -2.77 10.92
N VAL A 52 5.21 -3.42 10.00
CA VAL A 52 4.78 -3.62 8.61
C VAL A 52 3.50 -4.46 8.57
N ALA A 53 3.39 -5.48 9.43
CA ALA A 53 2.17 -6.26 9.56
C ALA A 53 1.00 -5.43 10.11
N ALA A 54 1.26 -4.56 11.10
CA ALA A 54 0.26 -3.67 11.67
C ALA A 54 -0.23 -2.62 10.65
N LEU A 55 0.67 -2.00 9.88
CA LEU A 55 0.33 -1.06 8.82
C LEU A 55 -0.53 -1.73 7.74
N ARG A 56 -0.22 -2.98 7.37
CA ARG A 56 -1.06 -3.75 6.44
C ARG A 56 -2.44 -4.03 7.02
N ALA A 57 -2.55 -4.40 8.30
CA ALA A 57 -3.82 -4.68 8.94
C ALA A 57 -4.74 -3.45 8.95
N GLU A 58 -4.19 -2.26 9.19
CA GLU A 58 -4.93 -1.00 9.10
C GLU A 58 -5.50 -0.75 7.70
N LEU A 59 -4.74 -1.08 6.65
CA LEU A 59 -5.23 -1.04 5.26
C LEU A 59 -6.30 -2.09 4.99
N ASP A 60 -6.21 -3.29 5.58
CA ASP A 60 -7.23 -4.33 5.46
C ASP A 60 -8.56 -3.86 6.09
N ASP A 61 -8.53 -3.19 7.23
CA ASP A 61 -9.72 -2.65 7.92
C ASP A 61 -10.44 -1.58 7.09
N VAL A 62 -9.69 -0.67 6.47
CA VAL A 62 -10.26 0.36 5.59
C VAL A 62 -10.90 -0.23 4.34
N MET A 63 -10.31 -1.27 3.76
CA MET A 63 -10.87 -1.94 2.58
C MET A 63 -12.11 -2.78 2.89
N CYS A 64 -12.30 -3.20 4.15
CA CYS A 64 -13.48 -3.96 4.59
C CYS A 64 -14.61 -3.08 5.16
N GLY A 65 -14.33 -1.81 5.46
CA GLY A 65 -15.25 -0.87 6.09
C GLY A 65 -15.86 0.17 5.14
N ALA A 66 -16.88 0.87 5.61
CA ALA A 66 -17.44 2.05 4.95
C ALA A 66 -16.62 3.29 5.34
N MET A 67 -15.41 3.46 4.80
CA MET A 67 -14.77 4.78 4.88
C MET A 67 -15.59 5.78 4.07
N THR A 68 -16.11 6.80 4.74
CA THR A 68 -16.68 7.95 4.03
C THR A 68 -15.57 8.71 3.34
N GLU A 69 -15.82 9.18 2.11
CA GLU A 69 -14.89 10.02 1.33
C GLU A 69 -14.30 11.21 2.11
N ARG A 70 -14.96 11.64 3.19
CA ARG A 70 -14.61 12.81 4.01
C ARG A 70 -13.34 12.69 4.86
N ASP A 71 -12.79 11.48 5.06
CA ASP A 71 -11.57 11.28 5.89
C ASP A 71 -10.41 10.62 5.11
N LEU A 72 -10.55 10.44 3.80
CA LEU A 72 -9.57 9.71 2.99
C LEU A 72 -8.22 10.44 2.89
N ASP A 73 -8.24 11.77 2.87
CA ASP A 73 -7.04 12.61 2.84
C ASP A 73 -6.22 12.47 4.12
N HIS A 74 -6.84 12.64 5.29
CA HIS A 74 -6.17 12.50 6.58
C HIS A 74 -5.66 11.08 6.81
N PHE A 75 -6.42 10.08 6.33
CA PHE A 75 -5.98 8.69 6.39
C PHE A 75 -4.75 8.43 5.50
N LEU A 76 -4.70 9.00 4.30
CA LEU A 76 -3.53 8.90 3.42
C LEU A 76 -2.31 9.58 4.05
N ASP A 77 -2.48 10.76 4.62
CA ASP A 77 -1.40 11.47 5.34
C ASP A 77 -0.87 10.61 6.49
N HIS A 78 -1.76 10.03 7.30
CA HIS A 78 -1.39 9.12 8.38
C HIS A 78 -0.57 7.92 7.90
N LEU A 79 -1.01 7.26 6.82
CA LEU A 79 -0.30 6.11 6.26
C LEU A 79 1.07 6.49 5.69
N CYS A 80 1.19 7.66 5.06
CA CYS A 80 2.45 8.19 4.56
C CYS A 80 3.43 8.48 5.69
N GLU A 81 2.99 9.15 6.75
CA GLU A 81 3.80 9.42 7.95
C GLU A 81 4.26 8.11 8.61
N ARG A 82 3.33 7.17 8.80
CA ARG A 82 3.60 5.89 9.45
C ARG A 82 4.60 5.05 8.64
N LEU A 83 4.39 4.90 7.34
CA LEU A 83 5.36 4.20 6.48
C LEU A 83 6.71 4.93 6.45
N GLY A 84 6.70 6.26 6.41
CA GLY A 84 7.92 7.08 6.47
C GLY A 84 8.73 6.83 7.75
N ALA A 85 8.06 6.77 8.90
CA ALA A 85 8.68 6.45 10.18
C ALA A 85 9.30 5.04 10.16
N LEU A 86 8.57 4.03 9.66
CA LEU A 86 9.10 2.66 9.53
C LEU A 86 10.34 2.59 8.65
N LEU A 87 10.34 3.31 7.53
CA LEU A 87 11.48 3.36 6.62
C LEU A 87 12.68 4.12 7.21
N HIS A 88 12.45 5.09 8.11
CA HIS A 88 13.50 5.82 8.81
C HIS A 88 14.13 4.99 9.94
N GLU A 89 13.30 4.30 10.71
CA GLU A 89 13.72 3.50 11.87
C GLU A 89 14.31 2.15 11.49
N SER A 90 13.97 1.65 10.30
CA SER A 90 14.47 0.36 9.81
C SER A 90 15.73 0.52 8.97
N ASP A 91 16.71 -0.38 9.14
CA ASP A 91 17.85 -0.56 8.23
C ASP A 91 17.45 -1.00 6.79
N LEU A 92 16.14 -1.06 6.49
CA LEU A 92 15.56 -1.53 5.23
C LEU A 92 16.03 -0.73 4.00
N ILE A 93 16.43 0.54 4.17
CA ILE A 93 17.01 1.37 3.10
C ILE A 93 18.54 1.54 3.26
N GLN A 94 19.14 1.18 4.39
CA GLN A 94 20.56 1.40 4.65
C GLN A 94 21.51 0.39 3.96
N THR A 95 20.99 -0.69 3.36
CA THR A 95 21.80 -1.74 2.69
C THR A 95 22.19 -1.41 1.24
N THR A 96 22.37 -0.13 0.87
CA THR A 96 22.97 0.23 -0.44
C THR A 96 23.89 1.44 -0.34
N ARG A 97 24.87 1.37 0.55
CA ARG A 97 26.16 2.05 0.37
C ARG A 97 27.27 1.01 0.40
N GLY A 98 27.47 0.37 -0.75
CA GLY A 98 28.65 -0.44 -1.07
C GLY A 98 29.37 0.17 -2.26
#